data_AF-A0A3E1EVG0-F1
#
_entry.id   AF-A0A3E1EVG0-F1
#
_cell.length_a   1.000
_cell.length_b   1.000
_cell.length_c   1.000
_cell.angle_alpha   90.00
_cell.angle_beta   90.00
_cell.angle_gamma   90.00
#
_symmetry.space_group_name_H-M   'P 1'
#
loop_
_entity.id
_entity.type
_entity.pdbx_description
1 polymer ?
#
loop_
_entity_poly.entity_id
_entity_poly.type
_entity_poly.pdbx_seq_one_letter_code
_entity_poly.pdbx_strand_id
1 'polypeptide(L)'
;MFSVNQLFGQNQIYFSENWMEEGGEATLFYKNTTATDGLGHVYMAGSSIILSGNHDIILQKFDPDGNLHWEQTFNGAANMDDFAADLFVDDDNNVFVTDTAIDDI
;
A
#
# COMPACT_ATOMS: atom_id res chain seq x y z
N MET A 1 37.22 -16.25 5.14
CA MET A 1 36.53 -15.23 5.94
C MET A 1 35.55 -14.55 4.99
N PHE A 2 34.27 -14.91 5.05
CA PHE A 2 33.26 -14.34 4.16
C PHE A 2 32.71 -13.08 4.84
N SER A 3 32.91 -11.90 4.23
CA SER A 3 32.23 -10.68 4.67
C SER A 3 30.81 -10.72 4.12
N VAL A 4 29.83 -10.73 5.01
CA VAL A 4 28.45 -10.44 4.63
C VAL A 4 28.38 -8.93 4.35
N ASN A 5 28.32 -8.55 3.07
CA ASN A 5 27.96 -7.19 2.70
C ASN A 5 26.52 -6.98 3.19
N GLN A 6 26.32 -6.04 4.12
CA GLN A 6 24.99 -5.58 4.46
C GLN A 6 24.37 -4.97 3.20
N LEU A 7 23.50 -5.74 2.54
CA LEU A 7 22.57 -5.25 1.52
C LEU A 7 21.45 -4.49 2.23
N PHE A 8 21.75 -3.29 2.73
CA PHE A 8 20.72 -2.31 3.05
C PHE A 8 21.01 -1.08 2.21
N GLY A 9 20.28 -0.97 1.10
CA GLY A 9 20.46 0.04 0.07
C GLY A 9 20.02 1.45 0.46
N GLN A 10 20.01 1.81 1.74
CA GLN A 10 19.78 3.19 2.22
C GLN A 10 20.51 3.41 3.55
N ASN A 11 21.06 4.62 3.75
CA ASN A 11 21.66 5.06 5.02
C ASN A 11 20.61 5.31 6.13
N GLN A 12 19.32 5.27 5.79
CA GLN A 12 18.20 5.51 6.70
C GLN A 12 17.05 4.56 6.34
N ILE A 13 16.50 3.88 7.35
CA ILE A 13 15.31 3.03 7.22
C ILE A 13 14.11 3.92 7.54
N TYR A 14 13.15 4.02 6.62
CA TYR A 14 11.90 4.73 6.85
C TYR A 14 10.80 3.73 7.23
N PHE A 15 10.25 3.88 8.43
CA PHE A 15 9.03 3.20 8.84
C PHE A 15 7.86 4.18 8.65
N SER A 16 6.88 3.82 7.83
CA SER A 16 5.57 4.48 7.89
C SER A 16 4.78 3.81 9.02
N GLU A 17 4.87 4.37 10.23
CA GLU A 17 4.12 3.92 11.40
C GLU A 17 3.16 5.02 11.87
N ASN A 18 2.05 5.21 11.17
CA ASN A 18 0.90 5.91 11.74
C ASN A 18 -0.02 4.89 12.45
N TRP A 19 0.43 4.35 13.58
CA TRP A 19 -0.38 3.59 14.53
C TRP A 19 -0.58 4.43 15.79
N MET A 20 -1.15 5.62 15.63
CA MET A 20 -1.48 6.52 16.74
C MET A 20 -2.99 6.66 16.81
N GLU A 21 -3.66 5.62 17.31
CA GLU A 21 -4.69 5.68 18.36
C GLU A 21 -5.33 4.29 18.58
N GLU A 22 -5.77 4.06 19.81
CA GLU A 22 -6.04 2.78 20.48
C GLU A 22 -6.77 1.70 19.66
N GLY A 23 -6.18 0.50 19.54
CA GLY A 23 -6.88 -0.67 19.01
C GLY A 23 -6.00 -1.83 18.55
N GLY A 24 -4.93 -2.15 19.27
CA GLY A 24 -4.14 -3.35 19.00
C GLY A 24 -4.91 -4.62 19.33
N GLU A 25 -5.59 -5.20 18.34
CA GLU A 25 -5.78 -6.64 18.20
C GLU A 25 -5.25 -7.02 16.81
N ALA A 26 -4.15 -7.77 16.79
CA ALA A 26 -3.51 -8.19 15.56
C ALA A 26 -4.36 -9.25 14.86
N THR A 27 -5.01 -8.90 13.75
CA THR A 27 -5.56 -9.90 12.82
C THR A 27 -5.47 -9.40 11.39
N LEU A 28 -4.46 -9.92 10.68
CA LEU A 28 -4.31 -9.99 9.22
C LEU A 28 -4.20 -8.65 8.48
N PHE A 29 -2.96 -8.23 8.18
CA PHE A 29 -2.73 -7.42 6.98
C PHE A 29 -3.15 -8.29 5.78
N TYR A 30 -4.29 -8.02 5.15
CA TYR A 30 -4.54 -8.57 3.82
C TYR A 30 -3.49 -7.97 2.90
N LYS A 31 -2.46 -8.76 2.58
CA LYS A 31 -1.38 -8.54 1.61
C LYS A 31 -1.33 -7.11 1.02
N ASN A 32 -0.43 -6.27 1.54
CA ASN A 32 -0.09 -5.02 0.85
C ASN A 32 0.83 -5.33 -0.34
N THR A 33 0.66 -4.58 -1.42
CA THR A 33 1.57 -4.59 -2.58
C THR A 33 2.24 -3.23 -2.72
N THR A 34 3.47 -3.22 -3.23
CA THR A 34 4.26 -2.01 -3.40
C THR A 34 4.97 -2.01 -4.74
N ALA A 35 5.16 -0.82 -5.29
CA ALA A 35 5.90 -0.58 -6.52
C ALA A 35 6.69 0.72 -6.40
N THR A 36 7.72 0.87 -7.23
CA THR A 36 8.53 2.10 -7.32
C THR A 36 8.63 2.56 -8.76
N ASP A 37 8.55 3.86 -8.99
CA ASP A 37 8.86 4.43 -10.31
C ASP A 37 10.36 4.70 -10.49
N GLY A 38 10.76 5.09 -11.69
CA GLY A 38 12.15 5.43 -12.02
C GLY A 38 12.71 6.68 -11.31
N LEU A 39 11.86 7.45 -10.63
CA LEU A 39 12.24 8.63 -9.84
C LEU A 39 12.38 8.32 -8.35
N GLY A 40 12.07 7.09 -7.93
CA GLY A 40 12.18 6.63 -6.55
C GLY A 40 10.94 6.93 -5.69
N HIS A 41 9.82 7.33 -6.28
CA HIS A 41 8.58 7.39 -5.52
C HIS A 41 8.14 5.98 -5.16
N VAL A 42 7.53 5.83 -4.00
CA VAL A 42 7.00 4.56 -3.51
C VAL A 42 5.48 4.61 -3.61
N TYR A 43 4.90 3.58 -4.21
CA TYR A 43 3.46 3.39 -4.31
C TYR A 43 3.08 2.18 -3.46
N MET A 44 2.00 2.30 -2.70
CA MET A 44 1.48 1.23 -1.86
C MET A 44 0.00 1.09 -2.10
N ALA A 45 -0.45 -0.14 -2.35
CA ALA A 45 -1.86 -0.49 -2.38
C ALA A 45 -2.17 -1.56 -1.33
N GLY A 46 -3.30 -1.41 -0.66
CA GLY A 46 -3.80 -2.34 0.36
C GLY A 46 -5.27 -2.05 0.65
N SER A 47 -5.79 -2.57 1.75
CA SER A 47 -7.18 -2.35 2.16
C SER A 47 -7.29 -1.56 3.46
N SER A 48 -8.34 -0.75 3.56
CA SER A 48 -8.69 0.03 4.73
C SER A 48 -9.22 -0.85 5.86
N ILE A 49 -9.08 -0.38 7.09
CA ILE A 49 -9.69 -1.01 8.25
C ILE A 49 -10.88 -0.15 8.66
N ILE A 50 -12.09 -0.50 8.19
CA ILE A 50 -13.31 0.20 8.57
C ILE A 50 -13.98 -0.58 9.69
N LEU A 51 -14.25 0.09 10.83
CA LEU A 51 -14.91 -0.52 12.00
C LEU A 51 -16.31 -1.10 11.70
N SER A 52 -16.90 -0.73 10.56
CA SER A 52 -18.19 -1.26 10.09
C SER A 52 -18.10 -2.65 9.45
N GLY A 53 -16.89 -3.19 9.24
CA GLY A 53 -16.66 -4.54 8.75
C GLY A 53 -16.44 -4.68 7.24
N ASN A 54 -16.51 -3.58 6.49
CA ASN A 54 -16.17 -3.54 5.06
C ASN A 54 -14.75 -3.02 4.88
N HIS A 55 -14.09 -3.42 3.79
CA HIS A 55 -12.75 -2.96 3.44
C HIS A 55 -12.77 -2.25 2.08
N ASP A 56 -12.13 -1.08 2.00
CA ASP A 56 -11.97 -0.33 0.75
C ASP A 56 -10.49 -0.34 0.35
N ILE A 57 -10.18 -0.32 -0.94
CA ILE A 57 -8.78 -0.24 -1.38
C ILE A 57 -8.22 1.15 -1.09
N ILE A 58 -7.03 1.21 -0.49
CA ILE A 58 -6.25 2.45 -0.34
C ILE A 58 -5.03 2.37 -1.24
N LEU A 59 -4.82 3.40 -2.06
CA LEU A 59 -3.62 3.61 -2.88
C LEU A 59 -2.93 4.90 -2.44
N GLN A 60 -1.66 4.79 -2.07
CA GLN A 60 -0.83 5.91 -1.63
C GLN A 60 0.41 6.05 -2.51
N LYS A 61 0.86 7.30 -2.68
CA LYS A 61 2.16 7.63 -3.25
C LYS A 61 2.97 8.43 -2.25
N PHE A 62 4.24 8.07 -2.10
CA PHE A 62 5.23 8.78 -1.30
C PHE A 62 6.39 9.27 -2.17
N ASP A 63 7.02 10.39 -1.83
CA ASP A 63 8.31 10.76 -2.41
C ASP A 63 9.49 9.93 -1.89
N PRO A 64 10.68 10.04 -2.51
CA PRO A 64 11.87 9.32 -2.06
C PRO A 64 12.28 9.64 -0.62
N ASP A 65 11.82 10.76 -0.05
CA ASP A 65 12.09 11.14 1.34
C ASP A 65 11.07 10.55 2.33
N GLY A 66 10.04 9.85 1.82
CA GLY A 66 8.99 9.18 2.59
C GLY A 66 7.78 10.06 2.90
N ASN A 67 7.65 11.25 2.32
CA ASN A 67 6.47 12.11 2.52
C ASN A 67 5.32 11.66 1.62
N LEU A 68 4.10 11.62 2.18
CA LEU A 68 2.89 11.33 1.42
C LEU A 68 2.61 12.44 0.39
N HIS A 69 2.54 12.08 -0.89
CA HIS A 69 2.17 12.97 -2.00
C HIS A 69 0.67 13.00 -2.20
N TRP A 70 0.06 11.83 -2.29
CA TRP A 70 -1.38 11.69 -2.43
C TRP A 70 -1.85 10.32 -1.93
N GLU A 71 -3.14 10.27 -1.62
CA GLU A 71 -3.89 9.08 -1.23
C GLU A 71 -5.22 9.05 -1.99
N GLN A 72 -5.63 7.86 -2.40
CA GLN A 72 -6.93 7.60 -3.02
C GLN A 72 -7.56 6.35 -2.41
N THR A 73 -8.86 6.41 -2.19
CA THR A 73 -9.66 5.27 -1.72
C THR A 73 -10.60 4.82 -2.83
N PHE A 74 -10.69 3.51 -3.06
CA PHE A 74 -11.59 2.89 -4.03
C PHE A 74 -12.53 1.94 -3.30
N ASN A 75 -13.83 2.16 -3.50
CA ASN A 75 -14.92 1.38 -2.94
C ASN A 75 -15.81 0.92 -4.11
N GLY A 76 -16.04 -0.38 -4.21
CA GLY A 76 -16.87 -1.01 -5.23
C GLY A 76 -18.34 -0.63 -5.11
N ALA A 77 -19.11 -0.83 -6.18
CA ALA A 77 -20.52 -0.44 -6.19
C ALA A 77 -21.38 -1.19 -5.16
N ALA A 78 -21.03 -2.44 -4.85
CA ALA A 78 -21.71 -3.26 -3.85
C ALA A 78 -21.39 -2.80 -2.41
N ASN A 79 -20.39 -1.93 -2.22
CA ASN A 79 -19.93 -1.47 -0.92
C ASN A 79 -19.70 -2.64 0.04
N MET A 80 -18.94 -3.63 -0.42
CA MET A 80 -18.52 -4.81 0.34
C MET A 80 -17.00 -4.76 0.57
N ASP A 81 -16.34 -5.92 0.71
CA ASP A 81 -14.90 -5.97 0.86
C ASP A 81 -14.18 -5.88 -0.50
N ASP A 82 -13.27 -4.91 -0.61
CA ASP A 82 -12.41 -4.67 -1.75
C ASP A 82 -10.93 -4.80 -1.34
N PHE A 83 -10.20 -5.64 -2.08
CA PHE A 83 -8.80 -5.94 -1.81
C PHE A 83 -7.90 -5.71 -3.01
N ALA A 84 -6.81 -4.96 -2.79
CA ALA A 84 -5.74 -4.87 -3.77
C ALA A 84 -5.01 -6.23 -3.88
N ALA A 85 -4.86 -6.73 -5.10
CA ALA A 85 -4.15 -7.98 -5.38
C ALA A 85 -2.70 -7.72 -5.79
N ASP A 86 -2.49 -6.76 -6.68
CA ASP A 86 -1.18 -6.36 -7.18
C ASP A 86 -1.17 -4.93 -7.76
N LEU A 87 0.04 -4.35 -7.90
CA LEU A 87 0.28 -2.99 -8.30
C LEU A 87 1.44 -2.92 -9.29
N PHE A 88 1.23 -2.24 -10.41
CA PHE A 88 2.26 -1.96 -11.42
C PHE A 88 2.31 -0.47 -11.73
N VAL A 89 3.52 0.04 -11.92
CA VAL A 89 3.76 1.42 -12.35
C VAL A 89 4.59 1.37 -13.62
N ASP A 90 4.11 2.00 -14.70
CA ASP A 90 4.84 2.06 -15.96
C ASP A 90 5.85 3.21 -15.99
N ASP A 91 6.64 3.28 -17.06
CA ASP A 91 7.68 4.30 -17.25
C ASP A 91 7.10 5.73 -17.42
N ASP A 92 5.81 5.85 -17.73
CA ASP A 92 5.09 7.12 -17.83
C ASP A 92 4.46 7.54 -16.48
N ASN A 93 4.68 6.76 -15.41
CA ASN A 93 4.09 6.90 -14.08
C ASN A 93 2.57 6.70 -14.01
N ASN A 94 2.01 5.92 -14.94
CA ASN A 94 0.64 5.43 -14.80
C ASN A 94 0.63 4.29 -13.78
N VAL A 95 -0.39 4.31 -12.92
CA VAL A 95 -0.55 3.34 -11.84
C VAL A 95 -1.68 2.38 -12.19
N PHE A 96 -1.36 1.08 -12.23
CA PHE A 96 -2.31 0.01 -12.50
C PHE A 96 -2.46 -0.84 -11.25
N VAL A 97 -3.69 -0.94 -10.75
CA VAL A 97 -4.04 -1.81 -9.63
C VAL A 97 -4.88 -2.95 -10.17
N THR A 98 -4.54 -4.16 -9.78
CA THR A 98 -5.46 -5.31 -9.90
C THR A 98 -6.06 -5.56 -8.55
N ASP A 99 -7.35 -5.88 -8.54
CA ASP A 99 -8.13 -6.00 -7.32
C ASP A 99 -9.04 -7.22 -7.35
N THR A 100 -9.54 -7.56 -6.17
CA THR A 100 -10.76 -8.32 -6.01
C THR A 100 -11.76 -7.38 -5.37
N ALA A 101 -12.57 -6.73 -6.19
CA ALA A 101 -13.77 -6.03 -5.76
C ALA A 101 -14.99 -6.95 -5.85
N ILE A 102 -15.88 -6.88 -4.87
CA ILE A 102 -17.20 -7.49 -5.00
C ILE A 102 -18.09 -6.48 -5.75
N ASP A 103 -18.50 -6.85 -6.96
CA ASP A 103 -19.51 -6.11 -7.74
C ASP A 103 -20.84 -6.86 -7.64
N ASP A 104 -21.95 -6.14 -7.50
CA ASP A 104 -23.28 -6.76 -7.37
C ASP A 104 -23.61 -7.54 -8.67
N ILE A 105 -23.94 -8.83 -8.54
CA ILE A 105 -24.40 -9.69 -9.65
C ILE A 105 -25.90 -9.53 -9.89
#